data_AF-A0A7X0BZ54-F1
#
_entry.id   AF-A0A7X0BZ54-F1
#
_cell.length_a   1.000
_cell.length_b   1.000
_cell.length_c   1.000
_cell.angle_alpha   90.00
_cell.angle_beta   90.00
_cell.angle_gamma   90.00
#
_symmetry.space_group_name_H-M   'P 1'
#
loop_
_entity.id
_entity.type
_entity.pdbx_description
1 polymer ?
#
loop_
_entity_poly.entity_id
_entity_poly.type
_entity_poly.pdbx_seq_one_letter_code
_entity_poly.pdbx_strand_id
1 'polypeptide(L)'
;MSTPQGRRTVRADSVRVDAAHTPEGALQATQHHTPQYVHQPRYLDHPNGAVGLHSVLLVVPDGEVDAHEERYARMLDADVWIDGPGACCRSGTAAWRSSRLPRSASCCPGTPLRPCPSWPPTPSP
;
A
#
# COMPACT_ATOMS: atom_id res chain seq x y z
N MET A 1 20.76 1.63 7.16
CA MET A 1 20.20 0.26 7.08
C MET A 1 21.22 -0.75 7.57
N SER A 2 20.81 -1.72 8.40
CA SER A 2 21.67 -2.87 8.73
C SER A 2 21.75 -3.79 7.52
N THR A 3 22.92 -4.32 7.20
CA THR A 3 23.15 -5.36 6.17
C THR A 3 24.03 -6.47 6.76
N PRO A 4 24.11 -7.67 6.16
CA PRO A 4 25.00 -8.73 6.66
C PRO A 4 26.48 -8.28 6.73
N GLN A 5 26.89 -7.35 5.89
CA GLN A 5 28.24 -6.78 5.85
C GLN A 5 28.38 -5.51 6.72
N GLY A 6 27.46 -5.28 7.65
CA GLY A 6 27.45 -4.12 8.55
C GLY A 6 26.51 -2.99 8.12
N ARG A 7 26.66 -1.82 8.73
CA ARG A 7 25.76 -0.68 8.48
C ARG A 7 26.05 -0.02 7.13
N ARG A 8 25.01 0.15 6.30
CA ARG A 8 25.08 0.83 5.00
C ARG A 8 24.07 1.98 4.92
N THR A 9 24.37 2.97 4.07
CA THR A 9 23.49 4.12 3.81
C THR A 9 22.59 3.84 2.61
N VAL A 10 21.28 4.03 2.78
CA VAL A 10 20.31 4.00 1.68
C VAL A 10 20.32 5.37 1.01
N ARG A 11 20.36 5.38 -0.33
CA ARG A 11 20.20 6.58 -1.13
C ARG A 11 18.86 6.47 -1.86
N ALA A 12 18.04 7.50 -1.75
CA ALA A 12 16.73 7.53 -2.36
C ALA A 12 16.26 8.96 -2.58
N ASP A 13 15.50 9.17 -3.64
CA ASP A 13 14.70 10.37 -3.84
C ASP A 13 13.24 10.06 -3.54
N SER A 14 12.51 11.03 -3.02
CA SER A 14 11.11 10.83 -2.66
C SER A 14 10.30 12.09 -2.88
N VAL A 15 9.10 11.90 -3.41
CA VAL A 15 8.09 12.94 -3.55
C VAL A 15 6.86 12.51 -2.77
N ARG A 16 6.34 13.42 -1.96
CA ARG A 16 5.15 13.21 -1.14
C ARG A 16 4.04 14.09 -1.68
N VAL A 17 2.87 13.50 -1.88
CA VAL A 17 1.67 14.25 -2.22
C VAL A 17 1.26 15.05 -1.00
N ASP A 18 0.89 16.32 -1.20
CA ASP A 18 0.39 17.17 -0.13
C ASP A 18 -0.80 16.50 0.56
N ALA A 19 -0.80 16.49 1.89
CA ALA A 19 -1.85 15.88 2.69
C ALA A 19 -3.24 16.47 2.41
N ALA A 20 -3.31 17.73 1.97
CA ALA A 20 -4.56 18.37 1.54
C ALA A 20 -5.20 17.64 0.34
N HIS A 21 -4.41 16.93 -0.47
CA HIS A 21 -4.89 16.18 -1.63
C HIS A 21 -5.09 14.70 -1.34
N THR A 22 -4.66 14.19 -0.18
CA THR A 22 -4.79 12.79 0.25
C THR A 22 -5.17 12.69 1.73
N PRO A 23 -6.34 13.23 2.14
CA PRO A 23 -6.76 13.23 3.56
C PRO A 23 -6.92 11.82 4.16
N GLU A 24 -7.15 10.82 3.32
CA GLU A 24 -7.23 9.40 3.66
C GLU A 24 -5.91 8.79 4.14
N GLY A 25 -4.76 9.40 3.80
CA GLY A 25 -3.47 8.88 4.20
C GLY A 25 -2.30 9.43 3.39
N ALA A 26 -1.10 9.27 3.94
CA ALA A 26 0.13 9.72 3.28
C ALA A 26 0.42 8.91 2.00
N LEU A 27 0.46 9.60 0.86
CA LEU A 27 0.92 9.05 -0.42
C LEU A 27 2.30 9.58 -0.80
N GLN A 28 3.24 8.68 -1.07
CA GLN A 28 4.62 9.01 -1.44
C GLN A 28 5.13 8.05 -2.51
N ALA A 29 5.83 8.59 -3.50
CA ALA A 29 6.63 7.81 -4.43
C ALA A 29 8.11 7.94 -4.06
N THR A 30 8.82 6.81 -4.03
CA THR A 30 10.23 6.74 -3.65
C THR A 30 11.02 5.95 -4.69
N GLN A 31 12.08 6.55 -5.21
CA GLN A 31 13.07 5.85 -6.01
C GLN A 31 14.25 5.49 -5.13
N HIS A 32 14.45 4.19 -4.89
CA HIS A 32 15.66 3.71 -4.21
C HIS A 32 16.82 3.60 -5.21
N HIS A 33 17.91 4.34 -4.97
CA HIS A 33 19.16 4.27 -5.75
C HIS A 33 20.10 3.16 -5.25
N THR A 34 19.84 2.63 -4.06
CA THR A 34 20.55 1.46 -3.51
C THR A 34 19.55 0.37 -3.07
N PRO A 35 18.74 -0.17 -4.00
CA PRO A 35 17.65 -1.10 -3.68
C PRO A 35 18.15 -2.39 -3.00
N GLN A 36 19.36 -2.84 -3.29
CA GLN A 36 19.98 -4.01 -2.66
C GLN A 36 20.14 -3.90 -1.13
N TYR A 37 20.19 -2.67 -0.59
CA TYR A 37 20.22 -2.46 0.86
C TYR A 37 18.83 -2.50 1.47
N VAL A 38 17.79 -2.21 0.70
CA VAL A 38 16.40 -2.21 1.17
C VAL A 38 15.79 -3.61 0.99
N HIS A 39 15.91 -4.20 -0.19
CA HIS A 39 15.29 -5.46 -0.62
C HIS A 39 16.24 -6.64 -0.33
N GLN A 40 16.66 -6.78 0.93
CA GLN A 40 17.56 -7.86 1.33
C GLN A 40 16.80 -9.19 1.38
N PRO A 41 17.39 -10.33 0.96
CA PRO A 41 16.70 -11.62 0.94
C PRO A 41 16.01 -12.00 2.25
N ARG A 42 16.63 -11.68 3.39
CA ARG A 42 16.07 -11.90 4.73
C ARG A 42 14.75 -11.15 5.04
N TYR A 43 14.33 -10.23 4.19
CA TYR A 43 13.07 -9.48 4.30
C TYR A 43 12.07 -9.84 3.20
N LEU A 44 12.45 -10.68 2.24
CA LEU A 44 11.59 -11.06 1.12
C LEU A 44 10.73 -12.29 1.44
N ASP A 45 11.10 -13.05 2.48
CA ASP A 45 10.28 -14.13 3.02
C ASP A 45 9.56 -13.66 4.29
N HIS A 46 8.23 -13.80 4.31
CA HIS A 46 7.42 -13.51 5.49
C HIS A 46 6.78 -14.80 6.04
N PRO A 47 6.81 -15.07 7.36
CA PRO A 47 6.30 -16.32 7.94
C PRO A 47 4.82 -16.64 7.66
N ASN A 48 4.01 -15.62 7.33
CA ASN A 48 2.61 -15.80 6.95
C ASN A 48 2.41 -16.17 5.46
N GLY A 49 3.48 -16.30 4.68
CA GLY A 49 3.43 -16.64 3.25
C GLY A 49 2.95 -15.50 2.33
N ALA A 50 2.77 -14.28 2.84
CA ALA A 50 2.38 -13.15 2.00
C ALA A 50 3.50 -12.76 1.04
N VAL A 51 3.19 -12.74 -0.25
CA VAL A 51 4.12 -12.39 -1.35
C VAL A 51 3.98 -10.95 -1.82
N GLY A 52 2.97 -10.23 -1.32
CA GLY A 52 2.71 -8.84 -1.70
C GLY A 52 1.34 -8.35 -1.24
N LEU A 53 1.08 -7.07 -1.50
CA LEU A 53 -0.23 -6.47 -1.31
C LEU A 53 -1.06 -6.68 -2.58
N HIS A 54 -2.20 -7.36 -2.45
CA HIS A 54 -3.12 -7.54 -3.57
C HIS A 54 -3.90 -6.25 -3.86
N SER A 55 -4.49 -5.65 -2.81
CA SER A 55 -5.24 -4.40 -2.96
C SER A 55 -5.32 -3.54 -1.71
N VAL A 56 -5.54 -2.24 -1.90
CA VAL A 56 -5.85 -1.26 -0.85
C VAL A 56 -7.30 -0.80 -0.99
N LEU A 57 -8.08 -0.76 0.10
CA LEU A 57 -9.46 -0.26 0.11
C LEU A 57 -9.54 1.16 0.70
N LEU A 58 -10.05 2.11 -0.08
CA LEU A 58 -10.38 3.48 0.34
C LEU A 58 -11.89 3.58 0.60
N VAL A 59 -12.26 3.97 1.81
CA VAL A 59 -13.67 4.17 2.19
C VAL A 59 -13.96 5.66 2.22
N VAL A 60 -14.91 6.09 1.38
CA VAL A 60 -15.23 7.51 1.18
C VAL A 60 -16.76 7.71 1.18
N PRO A 61 -17.26 8.92 1.46
CA PRO A 61 -18.69 9.21 1.35
C PRO A 61 -19.22 8.91 -0.07
N ASP A 62 -20.45 8.42 -0.17
CA ASP A 62 -21.05 7.99 -1.44
C ASP A 62 -21.08 9.08 -2.53
N GLY A 63 -21.26 10.33 -2.12
CA GLY A 63 -21.26 11.49 -3.01
C GLY A 63 -19.86 11.94 -3.47
N GLU A 64 -18.81 11.32 -2.96
CA GLU A 64 -17.41 11.70 -3.25
C GLU A 64 -16.65 10.61 -4.03
N VAL A 65 -17.26 9.45 -4.28
CA VAL A 65 -16.62 8.31 -4.93
C VAL A 65 -16.01 8.68 -6.28
N ASP A 66 -16.79 9.32 -7.15
CA ASP A 66 -16.35 9.65 -8.51
C ASP A 66 -15.17 10.63 -8.50
N ALA A 67 -15.16 11.59 -7.56
CA ALA A 67 -14.06 12.53 -7.38
C ALA A 67 -12.78 11.83 -6.89
N HIS A 68 -12.91 10.81 -6.04
CA HIS A 68 -11.78 10.01 -5.57
C HIS A 68 -11.24 9.11 -6.68
N GLU A 69 -12.11 8.48 -7.48
CA GLU A 69 -11.72 7.69 -8.64
C GLU A 69 -10.90 8.53 -9.62
N GLU A 70 -11.40 9.71 -10.02
CA GLU A 70 -10.71 10.59 -10.95
C GLU A 70 -9.34 11.05 -10.41
N ARG A 71 -9.29 11.42 -9.12
CA ARG A 71 -8.05 11.84 -8.46
C ARG A 71 -7.00 10.74 -8.50
N TYR A 72 -7.37 9.52 -8.12
CA TYR A 72 -6.43 8.41 -8.03
C TYR A 72 -6.05 7.83 -9.40
N ALA A 73 -6.96 7.83 -10.36
CA ALA A 73 -6.64 7.52 -11.76
C ALA A 73 -5.52 8.41 -12.28
N ARG A 74 -5.66 9.73 -12.05
CA ARG A 74 -4.68 10.74 -12.46
C ARG A 74 -3.36 10.61 -11.73
N MET A 75 -3.39 10.40 -10.41
CA MET A 75 -2.16 10.32 -9.60
C MET A 75 -1.34 9.06 -9.89
N LEU A 76 -2.01 7.93 -10.15
CA LEU A 76 -1.36 6.62 -10.30
C LEU A 76 -1.13 6.22 -11.75
N ASP A 77 -1.56 7.06 -12.70
CA ASP A 77 -1.61 6.77 -14.14
C ASP A 77 -2.22 5.39 -14.39
N ALA A 78 -3.40 5.18 -13.79
CA ALA A 78 -4.02 3.88 -13.61
C ALA A 78 -5.40 3.83 -14.26
N ASP A 79 -5.69 2.73 -14.97
CA ASP A 79 -7.04 2.44 -15.42
C ASP A 79 -7.93 2.14 -14.21
N VAL A 80 -9.09 2.82 -14.16
CA VAL A 80 -10.16 2.54 -13.20
C VAL A 80 -11.15 1.58 -13.83
N TRP A 81 -11.46 0.47 -13.17
CA TRP A 81 -12.58 -0.40 -13.50
C TRP A 81 -13.42 -0.67 -12.25
N ILE A 82 -14.70 -0.94 -12.43
CA ILE A 82 -15.59 -1.28 -11.32
C ILE A 82 -15.56 -2.80 -11.11
N ASP A 83 -15.35 -3.25 -9.88
CA ASP A 83 -15.46 -4.68 -9.53
C ASP A 83 -16.37 -4.82 -8.30
N GLY A 84 -17.60 -5.26 -8.57
CA GLY A 84 -18.69 -5.31 -7.60
C GLY A 84 -19.24 -3.91 -7.26
N PRO A 85 -19.70 -3.68 -6.01
CA PRO A 85 -20.28 -2.40 -5.59
C PRO A 85 -19.25 -1.27 -5.35
N GLY A 86 -18.00 -1.43 -5.80
CA GLY A 86 -16.90 -0.49 -5.63
C GLY A 86 -16.06 -0.32 -6.89
N ALA A 87 -15.43 0.84 -7.06
CA ALA A 87 -14.49 1.06 -8.15
C ALA A 87 -13.09 0.62 -7.75
N CYS A 88 -12.28 0.24 -8.73
CA CYS A 88 -10.96 -0.32 -8.56
C CYS A 88 -10.01 0.32 -9.55
N CYS A 89 -8.75 0.54 -9.20
CA CYS A 89 -7.73 1.04 -10.12
C CYS A 89 -6.52 0.10 -10.12
N ARG A 90 -5.77 -0.04 -11.23
CA ARG A 90 -4.48 -0.78 -11.25
C ARG A 90 -3.37 0.14 -11.69
N SER A 91 -2.29 0.14 -10.93
CA SER A 91 -0.99 0.64 -11.39
C SER A 91 0.03 -0.47 -11.20
N GLY A 92 0.58 -1.00 -12.30
CA GLY A 92 1.50 -2.14 -12.27
C GLY A 92 0.88 -3.40 -11.62
N THR A 93 1.54 -3.95 -10.59
CA THR A 93 1.05 -5.12 -9.85
C THR A 93 0.06 -4.79 -8.72
N ALA A 94 -0.10 -3.51 -8.35
CA ALA A 94 -0.97 -3.10 -7.25
C ALA A 94 -2.37 -2.75 -7.76
N ALA A 95 -3.40 -3.31 -7.13
CA ALA A 95 -4.79 -2.88 -7.32
C ALA A 95 -5.23 -1.98 -6.15
N TRP A 96 -6.06 -1.00 -6.44
CA TRP A 96 -6.71 -0.13 -5.47
C TRP A 96 -8.20 -0.37 -5.60
N ARG A 97 -8.96 -0.25 -4.52
CA ARG A 97 -10.41 -0.36 -4.49
C ARG A 97 -10.98 0.79 -3.68
N SER A 98 -12.08 1.38 -4.10
CA SER A 98 -12.91 2.29 -3.33
C SER A 98 -14.30 1.66 -3.14
N SER A 99 -14.94 1.84 -1.99
CA SER A 99 -16.28 1.31 -1.74
C SER A 99 -17.21 2.35 -1.12
N ARG A 100 -18.49 2.32 -1.53
CA ARG A 100 -19.60 3.10 -0.97
C ARG A 100 -20.03 2.56 0.41
N LEU A 101 -20.34 3.46 1.36
CA LEU A 101 -20.93 3.11 2.66
C LEU A 101 -22.47 2.99 2.51
N PRO A 102 -23.17 2.07 3.20
CA PRO A 102 -22.73 1.29 4.36
C PRO A 102 -22.18 -0.10 3.99
N ARG A 103 -21.74 -0.31 2.74
CA ARG A 103 -21.54 -1.67 2.18
C ARG A 103 -20.12 -2.23 2.32
N SER A 104 -19.21 -1.52 3.00
CA SER A 104 -17.81 -1.95 3.23
C SER A 104 -17.68 -3.35 3.83
N ALA A 105 -18.65 -3.79 4.64
CA ALA A 105 -18.69 -5.13 5.21
C ALA A 105 -18.78 -6.27 4.17
N SER A 106 -19.40 -6.02 3.01
CA SER A 106 -19.54 -7.01 1.93
C SER A 106 -18.32 -7.13 1.02
N CYS A 107 -17.45 -6.10 0.99
CA CYS A 107 -16.22 -6.08 0.19
C CYS A 107 -15.07 -6.88 0.82
N CYS A 108 -15.22 -7.31 2.08
CA CYS A 108 -14.24 -8.13 2.81
C CYS A 108 -14.83 -9.52 3.13
N PRO A 109 -14.95 -10.46 2.16
CA PRO A 109 -15.36 -11.82 2.46
C PRO A 109 -14.15 -12.60 3.00
N GLY A 110 -13.79 -12.36 4.26
CA GLY A 110 -12.68 -13.07 4.87
C GLY A 110 -12.68 -12.93 6.39
N THR A 111 -12.60 -14.06 7.09
CA THR A 111 -12.32 -14.12 8.52
C THR A 111 -11.07 -13.26 8.81
N PRO A 112 -11.08 -12.35 9.81
CA PRO A 112 -9.88 -11.60 10.17
C PRO A 112 -8.75 -12.59 10.45
N LEU A 113 -7.67 -12.49 9.67
CA LEU A 113 -6.46 -13.25 9.91
C LEU A 113 -5.97 -12.89 11.32
N ARG A 114 -5.49 -13.91 12.05
CA ARG A 114 -4.87 -13.69 13.37
C ARG A 114 -3.87 -12.53 13.26
N PRO A 115 -3.86 -11.57 14.21
CA PRO A 115 -2.81 -10.57 14.25
C PRO A 115 -1.46 -11.29 14.21
N CYS A 116 -0.58 -10.91 13.29
CA CYS A 116 0.78 -11.42 13.31
C CYS A 116 1.36 -11.13 14.71
N PRO A 117 2.00 -12.10 15.38
CA PRO A 117 2.79 -11.79 16.54
C PRO A 117 3.78 -10.71 16.13
N SER A 118 3.85 -9.64 16.93
CA SER A 118 4.76 -8.52 16.72
C SER A 118 6.15 -9.04 16.41
N TRP A 119 6.87 -8.36 15.51
CA TRP A 119 8.29 -8.61 15.30
C TRP A 119 8.97 -8.77 16.66
N PRO A 120 9.75 -9.85 16.90
CA PRO A 120 10.57 -9.91 18.09
C PRO A 120 11.49 -8.68 18.07
N PRO A 121 11.70 -8.01 19.22
CA PRO A 121 12.57 -6.86 19.28
C PRO A 121 13.93 -7.25 18.68
N THR A 122 14.44 -6.42 17.77
CA THR A 122 15.82 -6.54 17.30
C THR A 122 16.73 -6.54 18.53
N PRO A 123 17.62 -7.53 18.72
CA PRO A 123 18.58 -7.48 19.81
C PRO A 123 19.44 -6.22 19.64
N SER A 124 19.48 -5.40 20.68
CA SER A 124 20.41 -4.27 20.78
C SER A 124 21.86 -4.79 20.71
N PRO A 125 22.79 -3.99 20.16
CA PRO A 125 24.20 -4.36 20.06
C PRO A 125 24.86 -4.60 21.42
#